data_AF-A0A9D9XHG0-F1
#
_entry.id   AF-A0A9D9XHG0-F1
#
_cell.length_a   1.000
_cell.length_b   1.000
_cell.length_c   1.000
_cell.angle_alpha   90.00
_cell.angle_beta   90.00
_cell.angle_gamma   90.00
#
_symmetry.space_group_name_H-M   'P 1'
#
loop_
_entity.id
_entity.type
_entity.pdbx_description
1 polymer ?
#
loop_
_entity_poly.entity_id
_entity_poly.type
_entity_poly.pdbx_seq_one_letter_code
_entity_poly.pdbx_strand_id
1 'polypeptide(L)'
;MKLKTFHHFFLPAIILISTLAACTSKQDYEDRINKQYTWTTLHRFVVEKNGISTATISDSSITLVYRNELSRYDFSGKLIDSDSLTDIQYIYRYYGGDSTYWVDEFPSLHHVIKKYNNKKELQTERKIETLSDIMYMGNDRFIIPDLDTTSNTYVMKFYDAHQDSVLKEINIGKLLGTKDTLSIHKGAITFTNRFSKNASGDVLAYYRYNSSFIVIDSNFVATAYQDFRKLPVGIPSLKGHNVLLTPLNCGIENGSMDNEFIYLITPTYQCKQWQNSRFERTMDVYAKSSKKYIGSISFPLEKDTYLISFAQTSAGFVVVYSKDSETEIVIYDGKFLQLFR
;
A
#
# COMPACT_ATOMS: atom_id res chain seq x y z
N MET A 1 -11.08 67.51 26.37
CA MET A 1 -11.73 66.23 25.98
C MET A 1 -10.75 65.44 25.12
N LYS A 2 -10.23 64.33 25.65
CA LYS A 2 -9.39 63.38 24.89
C LYS A 2 -10.31 62.27 24.40
N LEU A 3 -10.57 62.18 23.09
CA LEU A 3 -11.14 60.97 22.51
C LEU A 3 -10.03 59.94 22.37
N LYS A 4 -10.14 58.88 23.18
CA LYS A 4 -9.30 57.69 23.13
C LYS A 4 -9.83 56.72 22.05
N THR A 5 -8.90 56.21 21.26
CA THR A 5 -8.83 54.83 20.74
C THR A 5 -10.09 54.24 20.09
N PHE A 6 -10.14 54.30 18.76
CA PHE A 6 -10.95 53.40 17.92
C PHE A 6 -10.05 52.76 16.85
N HIS A 7 -8.95 52.11 17.25
CA HIS A 7 -8.05 51.41 16.32
C HIS A 7 -7.75 49.96 16.75
N HIS A 8 -8.52 49.37 17.68
CA HIS A 8 -8.25 48.01 18.18
C HIS A 8 -9.33 46.97 17.84
N PHE A 9 -10.40 47.36 17.14
CA PHE A 9 -11.43 46.41 16.67
C PHE A 9 -11.28 45.98 15.21
N PHE A 10 -10.46 46.67 14.40
CA PHE A 10 -10.27 46.29 12.99
C PHE A 10 -9.23 45.19 12.77
N LEU A 11 -8.21 45.10 13.62
CA LEU A 11 -7.17 44.07 13.50
C LEU A 11 -7.69 42.63 13.78
N PRO A 12 -8.50 42.36 14.83
CA PRO A 12 -9.03 41.00 15.03
C PRO A 12 -10.01 40.59 13.94
N ALA A 13 -10.78 41.52 13.36
CA ALA A 13 -11.70 41.23 12.26
C ALA A 13 -10.96 40.90 10.95
N ILE A 14 -9.86 41.60 10.65
CA ILE A 14 -9.02 41.32 9.47
C ILE A 14 -8.27 39.98 9.63
N ILE A 15 -7.85 39.61 10.84
CA ILE A 15 -7.28 38.29 11.15
C ILE A 15 -8.34 37.18 11.04
N LEU A 16 -9.59 37.44 11.44
CA LEU A 16 -10.69 36.48 11.33
C LEU A 16 -11.12 36.27 9.86
N ILE A 17 -11.13 37.33 9.04
CA ILE A 17 -11.48 37.24 7.61
C ILE A 17 -10.34 36.60 6.80
N SER A 18 -9.07 36.88 7.12
CA SER A 18 -7.93 36.22 6.45
C SER A 18 -7.79 34.74 6.83
N THR A 19 -8.18 34.32 8.05
CA THR A 19 -8.24 32.90 8.42
C THR A 19 -9.42 32.16 7.78
N LEU A 20 -10.55 32.84 7.54
CA LEU A 20 -11.68 32.30 6.77
C LEU A 20 -11.40 32.28 5.26
N ALA A 21 -10.74 33.29 4.71
CA ALA A 21 -10.39 33.37 3.29
C ALA A 21 -9.23 32.44 2.89
N ALA A 22 -8.27 32.20 3.80
CA ALA A 22 -7.24 31.17 3.62
C ALA A 22 -7.81 29.74 3.65
N CYS A 23 -9.06 29.56 4.14
CA CYS A 23 -9.79 28.30 4.10
C CYS A 23 -10.76 28.18 2.90
N THR A 24 -10.89 29.22 2.07
CA THR A 24 -11.81 29.20 0.92
C THR A 24 -11.14 28.90 -0.42
N SER A 25 -9.81 28.97 -0.53
CA SER A 25 -9.11 28.39 -1.68
C SER A 25 -8.78 26.92 -1.39
N LYS A 26 -9.82 26.09 -1.28
CA LYS A 26 -9.65 24.66 -1.47
C LYS A 26 -9.19 24.46 -2.91
N GLN A 27 -7.94 24.07 -3.13
CA GLN A 27 -7.71 23.21 -4.28
C GLN A 27 -8.14 21.83 -3.83
N ASP A 28 -9.19 21.30 -4.45
CA ASP A 28 -9.37 19.86 -4.54
C ASP A 28 -8.07 19.27 -5.15
N TYR A 29 -7.94 17.94 -5.27
CA TYR A 29 -7.04 17.45 -6.31
C TYR A 29 -7.63 17.93 -7.65
N GLU A 30 -7.27 19.15 -8.08
CA GLU A 30 -7.96 19.91 -9.16
C GLU A 30 -8.08 19.11 -10.46
N ASP A 31 -7.25 18.07 -10.62
CA ASP A 31 -7.16 17.25 -11.81
C ASP A 31 -7.68 15.80 -11.61
N ARG A 32 -8.31 15.44 -10.49
CA ARG A 32 -8.83 14.07 -10.27
C ARG A 32 -10.08 13.84 -11.14
N ILE A 33 -9.97 12.90 -12.09
CA ILE A 33 -11.05 12.54 -13.02
C ILE A 33 -11.96 11.53 -12.34
N ASN A 34 -12.96 12.00 -11.59
CA ASN A 34 -13.90 11.14 -10.88
C ASN A 34 -14.94 10.55 -11.83
N LYS A 35 -15.00 9.22 -11.89
CA LYS A 35 -15.98 8.45 -12.64
C LYS A 35 -17.03 7.92 -11.68
N GLN A 36 -18.30 8.04 -12.08
CA GLN A 36 -19.41 7.50 -11.30
C GLN A 36 -19.57 6.01 -11.61
N TYR A 37 -19.73 5.20 -10.56
CA TYR A 37 -20.01 3.77 -10.66
C TYR A 37 -20.66 3.28 -9.39
N THR A 38 -21.57 2.32 -9.54
CA THR A 38 -22.16 1.60 -8.43
C THR A 38 -21.56 0.20 -8.39
N TRP A 39 -20.87 -0.10 -7.29
CA TRP A 39 -20.27 -1.41 -7.08
C TRP A 39 -21.35 -2.49 -6.99
N THR A 40 -21.25 -3.48 -7.88
CA THR A 40 -22.15 -4.62 -7.90
C THR A 40 -21.41 -5.81 -7.28
N THR A 41 -21.90 -6.32 -6.16
CA THR A 41 -21.36 -7.52 -5.53
C THR A 41 -21.85 -8.76 -6.28
N LEU A 42 -20.92 -9.57 -6.77
CA LEU A 42 -21.20 -10.89 -7.35
C LEU A 42 -21.31 -11.96 -6.26
N HIS A 43 -20.39 -11.91 -5.30
CA HIS A 43 -20.34 -12.85 -4.18
C HIS A 43 -19.80 -12.17 -2.93
N ARG A 44 -20.23 -12.64 -1.75
CA ARG A 44 -19.76 -12.19 -0.45
C ARG A 44 -19.76 -13.36 0.52
N PHE A 45 -18.69 -13.51 1.28
CA PHE A 45 -18.62 -14.48 2.38
C PHE A 45 -17.73 -13.97 3.51
N VAL A 46 -17.92 -14.54 4.70
CA VAL A 46 -17.24 -14.13 5.93
C VAL A 46 -16.53 -15.33 6.53
N VAL A 47 -15.34 -15.09 7.07
CA VAL A 47 -14.56 -16.04 7.86
C VAL A 47 -14.49 -15.51 9.29
N GLU A 48 -15.13 -16.21 10.22
CA GLU A 48 -15.18 -15.86 11.66
C GLU A 48 -13.86 -16.24 12.37
N LYS A 49 -12.77 -15.59 11.96
CA LYS A 49 -11.47 -15.66 12.61
C LYS A 49 -10.91 -14.24 12.78
N ASN A 50 -10.46 -13.94 13.99
CA ASN A 50 -9.82 -12.66 14.30
C ASN A 50 -8.29 -12.74 14.08
N GLY A 51 -7.67 -11.60 13.79
CA GLY A 51 -6.22 -11.46 13.73
C GLY A 51 -5.62 -11.94 12.41
N ILE A 52 -6.29 -11.62 11.29
CA ILE A 52 -5.70 -11.83 9.97
C ILE A 52 -4.40 -11.01 9.85
N SER A 53 -3.32 -11.70 9.51
CA SER A 53 -2.01 -11.09 9.27
C SER A 53 -1.95 -10.54 7.84
N THR A 54 -2.25 -11.38 6.86
CA THR A 54 -2.18 -11.07 5.43
C THR A 54 -3.18 -11.90 4.63
N ALA A 55 -3.50 -11.42 3.41
CA ALA A 55 -4.30 -12.15 2.44
C ALA A 55 -3.67 -12.06 1.05
N THR A 56 -3.46 -13.21 0.42
CA THR A 56 -2.97 -13.33 -0.96
C THR A 56 -4.11 -13.77 -1.87
N ILE A 57 -4.32 -13.04 -2.96
CA ILE A 57 -5.37 -13.31 -3.93
C ILE A 57 -4.70 -13.73 -5.25
N SER A 58 -5.10 -14.87 -5.79
CA SER A 58 -4.72 -15.34 -7.13
C SER A 58 -5.95 -15.50 -8.00
N ASP A 59 -5.79 -15.85 -9.27
CA ASP A 59 -6.91 -16.19 -10.16
C ASP A 59 -7.67 -17.46 -9.79
N SER A 60 -7.17 -18.25 -8.83
CA SER A 60 -7.74 -19.54 -8.46
C SER A 60 -8.22 -19.60 -7.02
N SER A 61 -7.74 -18.73 -6.13
CA SER A 61 -8.03 -18.83 -4.71
C SER A 61 -7.69 -17.56 -3.94
N ILE A 62 -8.20 -17.51 -2.71
CA ILE A 62 -7.85 -16.51 -1.70
C ILE A 62 -7.21 -17.26 -0.54
N THR A 63 -5.95 -16.94 -0.23
CA THR A 63 -5.22 -17.51 0.91
C THR A 63 -5.18 -16.49 2.03
N LEU A 64 -5.74 -16.84 3.18
CA LEU A 64 -5.77 -16.03 4.40
C LEU A 64 -4.76 -16.58 5.41
N VAL A 65 -4.03 -15.68 6.06
CA VAL A 65 -3.06 -16.01 7.10
C VAL A 65 -3.56 -15.50 8.45
N TYR A 66 -3.76 -16.39 9.42
CA TYR A 66 -4.14 -16.05 10.79
C TYR A 66 -3.10 -16.59 11.76
N ARG A 67 -2.26 -15.72 12.33
CA ARG A 67 -1.11 -16.15 13.16
C ARG A 67 -0.24 -17.15 12.39
N ASN A 68 -0.26 -18.43 12.75
CA ASN A 68 0.49 -19.50 12.11
C ASN A 68 -0.37 -20.47 11.29
N GLU A 69 -1.65 -20.15 11.11
CA GLU A 69 -2.60 -20.88 10.28
C GLU A 69 -2.75 -20.22 8.91
N LEU A 70 -2.87 -21.07 7.90
CA LEU A 70 -3.13 -20.73 6.52
C LEU A 70 -4.46 -21.38 6.13
N SER A 71 -5.32 -20.64 5.45
CA SER A 71 -6.59 -21.19 4.95
C SER A 71 -6.84 -20.68 3.56
N ARG A 72 -7.03 -21.59 2.61
CA ARG A 72 -7.27 -21.27 1.20
C ARG A 72 -8.73 -21.51 0.85
N TYR A 73 -9.36 -20.50 0.30
CA TYR A 73 -10.76 -20.52 -0.12
C TYR A 73 -10.86 -20.36 -1.62
N ASP A 74 -11.85 -21.01 -2.22
CA ASP A 74 -12.29 -20.66 -3.58
C ASP A 74 -13.16 -19.40 -3.55
N PHE A 75 -13.52 -18.90 -4.73
CA PHE A 75 -14.36 -17.70 -4.86
C PHE A 75 -15.82 -17.91 -4.50
N SER A 76 -16.26 -19.15 -4.23
CA SER A 76 -17.58 -19.42 -3.64
C SER A 76 -17.56 -19.37 -2.11
N GLY A 77 -16.37 -19.25 -1.50
CA GLY A 77 -16.18 -19.26 -0.05
C GLY A 77 -16.00 -20.66 0.53
N LYS A 78 -15.87 -21.69 -0.30
CA LYS A 78 -15.58 -23.05 0.16
C LYS A 78 -14.09 -23.15 0.51
N LEU A 79 -13.81 -23.69 1.70
CA LEU A 79 -12.45 -24.03 2.11
C LEU A 79 -11.91 -25.13 1.19
N ILE A 80 -10.81 -24.84 0.49
CA ILE A 80 -10.06 -25.78 -0.35
C ILE A 80 -9.13 -26.61 0.54
N ASP A 81 -8.30 -25.90 1.31
CA ASP A 81 -7.32 -26.47 2.21
C ASP A 81 -7.05 -25.53 3.39
N SER A 82 -6.52 -26.09 4.46
CA SER A 82 -5.98 -25.32 5.59
C SER A 82 -4.75 -26.01 6.13
N ASP A 83 -3.78 -25.23 6.56
CA ASP A 83 -2.56 -25.74 7.15
C ASP A 83 -2.15 -24.92 8.38
N SER A 84 -1.37 -25.52 9.28
CA SER A 84 -0.77 -24.85 10.43
C SER A 84 0.71 -25.23 10.54
N LEU A 85 1.54 -24.23 10.81
CA LEU A 85 2.98 -24.37 11.02
C LEU A 85 3.25 -24.28 12.51
N THR A 86 3.49 -25.42 13.15
CA THR A 86 3.62 -25.55 14.62
C THR A 86 4.82 -24.80 15.17
N ASP A 87 5.90 -24.71 14.40
CA ASP A 87 7.18 -24.13 14.84
C ASP A 87 7.26 -22.61 14.60
N ILE A 88 6.17 -22.02 14.11
CA ILE A 88 6.05 -20.60 13.81
C ILE A 88 4.93 -20.05 14.67
N GLN A 89 5.20 -18.98 15.42
CA GLN A 89 4.17 -18.34 16.23
C GLN A 89 3.31 -17.39 15.39
N TYR A 90 3.93 -16.68 14.45
CA TYR A 90 3.27 -15.66 13.65
C TYR A 90 3.89 -15.57 12.25
N ILE A 91 3.07 -15.82 11.23
CA ILE A 91 3.41 -15.64 9.83
C ILE A 91 3.06 -14.20 9.45
N TYR A 92 4.09 -13.42 9.11
CA TYR A 92 3.89 -12.10 8.51
C TYR A 92 3.42 -12.22 7.07
N ARG A 93 4.13 -13.01 6.25
CA ARG A 93 3.75 -13.31 4.86
C ARG A 93 3.97 -14.78 4.51
N TYR A 94 3.12 -15.27 3.62
CA TYR A 94 3.22 -16.60 3.04
C TYR A 94 3.31 -16.50 1.53
N TYR A 95 4.25 -17.23 0.95
CA TYR A 95 4.41 -17.34 -0.50
C TYR A 95 4.38 -18.81 -0.90
N GLY A 96 3.22 -19.27 -1.38
CA GLY A 96 3.04 -20.64 -1.84
C GLY A 96 3.64 -20.88 -3.23
N GLY A 97 4.23 -22.06 -3.42
CA GLY A 97 4.62 -22.64 -4.70
C GLY A 97 4.21 -24.11 -4.78
N ASP A 98 4.50 -24.78 -5.89
CA ASP A 98 3.97 -26.13 -6.16
C ASP A 98 4.53 -27.20 -5.20
N SER A 99 5.85 -27.21 -4.94
CA SER A 99 6.53 -28.22 -4.12
C SER A 99 7.21 -27.67 -2.86
N THR A 100 7.27 -26.34 -2.74
CA THR A 100 7.90 -25.62 -1.64
C THR A 100 7.16 -24.33 -1.38
N TYR A 101 7.27 -23.80 -0.17
CA TYR A 101 6.73 -22.50 0.18
C TYR A 101 7.71 -21.71 1.04
N TRP A 102 7.56 -20.40 1.01
CA TRP A 102 8.32 -19.47 1.85
C TRP A 102 7.42 -18.82 2.89
N VAL A 103 7.94 -18.70 4.10
CA VAL A 103 7.33 -18.00 5.22
C VAL A 103 8.23 -16.85 5.63
N ASP A 104 7.64 -15.69 5.86
CA ASP A 104 8.30 -14.53 6.42
C ASP A 104 7.80 -14.33 7.86
N GLU A 105 8.72 -14.41 8.82
CA GLU A 105 8.49 -13.98 10.21
C GLU A 105 9.13 -12.61 10.41
N PHE A 106 8.41 -11.68 11.05
CA PHE A 106 8.91 -10.33 11.28
C PHE A 106 8.98 -9.98 12.78
N PRO A 107 9.97 -10.53 13.52
CA PRO A 107 10.19 -10.20 14.93
C PRO A 107 10.79 -8.79 15.06
N SER A 108 9.91 -7.79 15.01
CA SER A 108 10.18 -6.36 15.23
C SER A 108 11.05 -5.68 14.16
N LEU A 109 12.32 -6.05 14.02
CA LEU A 109 13.31 -5.24 13.30
C LEU A 109 14.04 -5.95 12.14
N HIS A 110 13.68 -7.19 11.84
CA HIS A 110 14.26 -7.93 10.71
C HIS A 110 13.27 -9.00 10.23
N HIS A 111 13.44 -9.40 8.99
CA HIS A 111 12.72 -10.54 8.40
C HIS A 111 13.52 -11.81 8.62
N VAL A 112 12.84 -12.88 9.03
CA VAL A 112 13.37 -14.25 9.03
C VAL A 112 12.59 -15.03 7.99
N ILE A 113 13.20 -15.22 6.82
CA ILE A 113 12.55 -15.94 5.72
C ILE A 113 12.96 -17.41 5.77
N LYS A 114 11.97 -18.29 5.86
CA LYS A 114 12.14 -19.73 5.95
C LYS A 114 11.49 -20.44 4.77
N LYS A 115 12.24 -21.29 4.08
CA LYS A 115 11.77 -22.15 3.00
C LYS A 115 11.44 -23.52 3.54
N TYR A 116 10.26 -24.03 3.25
CA TYR A 116 9.81 -25.35 3.61
C TYR A 116 9.43 -26.16 2.37
N ASN A 117 9.53 -27.48 2.45
CA ASN A 117 8.94 -28.38 1.47
C ASN A 117 7.48 -28.74 1.85
N ASN A 118 6.77 -29.46 0.99
CA ASN A 118 5.38 -29.87 1.26
C ASN A 118 5.22 -30.86 2.44
N LYS A 119 6.32 -31.38 3.00
CA LYS A 119 6.32 -32.19 4.24
C LYS A 119 6.58 -31.34 5.49
N LYS A 120 6.64 -30.01 5.35
CA LYS A 120 6.94 -29.04 6.40
C LYS A 120 8.36 -29.13 6.96
N GLU A 121 9.27 -29.74 6.21
CA GLU A 121 10.67 -29.81 6.60
C GLU A 121 11.35 -28.52 6.16
N LEU A 122 11.97 -27.80 7.12
CA LEU A 122 12.74 -26.60 6.87
C LEU A 122 13.93 -26.91 5.96
N GLN A 123 14.02 -26.24 4.82
CA GLN A 123 15.09 -26.40 3.83
C GLN A 123 16.12 -25.29 3.93
N THR A 124 15.68 -24.06 4.22
CA THR A 124 16.54 -22.88 4.21
C THR A 124 15.99 -21.83 5.16
N GLU A 125 16.88 -21.11 5.85
CA GLU A 125 16.56 -19.94 6.65
C GLU A 125 17.51 -18.80 6.28
N ARG A 126 16.97 -17.58 6.17
CA ARG A 126 17.74 -16.35 5.94
C ARG A 126 17.22 -15.25 6.84
N LYS A 127 18.14 -14.46 7.40
CA LYS A 127 17.83 -13.24 8.13
C LYS A 127 18.14 -12.05 7.25
N ILE A 128 17.18 -11.14 7.14
CA ILE A 128 17.27 -9.94 6.30
C ILE A 128 16.99 -8.72 7.17
N GLU A 129 18.02 -7.90 7.33
CA GLU A 129 17.98 -6.69 8.17
C GLU A 129 17.32 -5.54 7.41
N THR A 130 15.99 -5.50 7.39
CA THR A 130 15.21 -4.36 6.90
C THR A 130 13.93 -4.22 7.70
N LEU A 131 13.44 -2.97 7.81
CA LEU A 131 12.14 -2.65 8.43
C LEU A 131 11.01 -2.53 7.40
N SER A 132 11.36 -2.52 6.11
CA SER A 132 10.41 -2.38 5.03
C SER A 132 9.91 -3.74 4.59
N ASP A 133 8.73 -3.81 4.00
CA ASP A 133 8.25 -5.06 3.40
C ASP A 133 9.27 -5.61 2.41
N ILE A 134 9.23 -6.93 2.20
CA ILE A 134 9.95 -7.61 1.13
C ILE A 134 8.95 -8.27 0.19
N MET A 135 9.36 -8.54 -1.05
CA MET A 135 8.51 -9.20 -2.05
C MET A 135 9.18 -10.44 -2.64
N TYR A 136 8.52 -11.59 -2.55
CA TYR A 136 8.98 -12.82 -3.20
C TYR A 136 8.70 -12.80 -4.71
N MET A 137 9.76 -13.02 -5.49
CA MET A 137 9.72 -12.98 -6.96
C MET A 137 9.58 -14.36 -7.61
N GLY A 138 9.61 -15.45 -6.83
CA GLY A 138 9.79 -16.79 -7.38
C GLY A 138 11.26 -17.18 -7.44
N ASN A 139 11.53 -18.49 -7.63
CA ASN A 139 12.87 -19.04 -7.82
C ASN A 139 13.87 -18.62 -6.72
N ASP A 140 13.43 -18.67 -5.46
CA ASP A 140 14.23 -18.31 -4.28
C ASP A 140 14.75 -16.86 -4.27
N ARG A 141 14.10 -15.96 -5.02
CA ARG A 141 14.51 -14.56 -5.12
C ARG A 141 13.52 -13.60 -4.48
N PHE A 142 14.05 -12.50 -3.97
CA PHE A 142 13.31 -11.48 -3.25
C PHE A 142 13.71 -10.08 -3.72
N ILE A 143 12.75 -9.15 -3.70
CA ILE A 143 13.03 -7.72 -3.74
C ILE A 143 13.14 -7.25 -2.30
N ILE A 144 14.30 -6.73 -1.95
CA ILE A 144 14.62 -6.22 -0.62
C ILE A 144 14.89 -4.73 -0.73
N PRO A 145 14.09 -3.89 -0.08
CA PRO A 145 14.40 -2.49 0.04
C PRO A 145 15.51 -2.29 1.08
N ASP A 146 16.49 -1.47 0.75
CA ASP A 146 17.68 -1.28 1.58
C ASP A 146 18.17 0.18 1.50
N LEU A 147 18.94 0.59 2.51
CA LEU A 147 19.63 1.87 2.57
C LEU A 147 21.13 1.61 2.48
N ASP A 148 21.75 2.01 1.38
CA ASP A 148 23.20 2.12 1.33
C ASP A 148 23.64 3.27 2.24
N THR A 149 24.16 2.93 3.42
CA THR A 149 24.59 3.89 4.43
C THR A 149 25.83 4.68 4.04
N THR A 150 26.64 4.17 3.10
CA THR A 150 27.85 4.85 2.63
C THR A 150 27.48 6.00 1.68
N SER A 151 26.59 5.72 0.73
CA SER A 151 26.12 6.72 -0.24
C SER A 151 24.86 7.47 0.23
N ASN A 152 24.29 7.06 1.37
CA ASN A 152 22.98 7.48 1.88
C ASN A 152 21.85 7.30 0.84
N THR A 153 21.94 6.27 0.00
CA THR A 153 21.01 6.06 -1.13
C THR A 153 20.00 4.97 -0.79
N TYR A 154 18.72 5.22 -1.04
CA TYR A 154 17.71 4.18 -0.95
C TYR A 154 17.67 3.34 -2.23
N VAL A 155 17.78 2.02 -2.06
CA VAL A 155 17.92 1.07 -3.16
C VAL A 155 16.91 -0.07 -3.03
N MET A 156 16.59 -0.71 -4.14
CA MET A 156 15.94 -2.02 -4.15
C MET A 156 16.89 -3.06 -4.71
N LYS A 157 17.14 -4.10 -3.92
CA LYS A 157 18.03 -5.20 -4.25
C LYS A 157 17.22 -6.40 -4.71
N PHE A 158 17.59 -6.97 -5.86
CA PHE A 158 17.15 -8.29 -6.27
C PHE A 158 18.09 -9.32 -5.66
N TYR A 159 17.63 -9.96 -4.60
CA TYR A 159 18.41 -10.88 -3.79
C TYR A 159 18.06 -12.32 -4.12
N ASP A 160 19.08 -13.16 -4.26
CA ASP A 160 18.97 -14.60 -4.42
C ASP A 160 19.27 -15.28 -3.09
N ALA A 161 18.23 -15.85 -2.45
CA ALA A 161 18.36 -16.49 -1.15
C ALA A 161 19.09 -17.84 -1.22
N HIS A 162 19.13 -18.48 -2.39
CA HIS A 162 19.86 -19.73 -2.58
C HIS A 162 21.37 -19.48 -2.58
N GLN A 163 21.80 -18.49 -3.36
CA GLN A 163 23.21 -18.11 -3.48
C GLN A 163 23.69 -17.13 -2.39
N ASP A 164 22.77 -16.57 -1.62
CA ASP A 164 23.03 -15.52 -0.63
C ASP A 164 23.74 -14.31 -1.27
N SER A 165 23.19 -13.80 -2.37
CA SER A 165 23.84 -12.76 -3.16
C SER A 165 22.84 -11.75 -3.72
N VAL A 166 23.31 -10.53 -3.94
CA VAL A 166 22.56 -9.48 -4.65
C VAL A 166 22.88 -9.59 -6.13
N LEU A 167 21.87 -9.90 -6.94
CA LEU A 167 22.00 -10.06 -8.38
C LEU A 167 21.95 -8.73 -9.13
N LYS A 168 21.13 -7.79 -8.63
CA LYS A 168 20.91 -6.48 -9.26
C LYS A 168 20.40 -5.47 -8.23
N GLU A 169 20.70 -4.20 -8.47
CA GLU A 169 20.27 -3.09 -7.62
C GLU A 169 19.63 -1.98 -8.46
N ILE A 170 18.62 -1.31 -7.89
CA ILE A 170 17.94 -0.16 -8.48
C ILE A 170 18.02 1.00 -7.49
N ASN A 171 18.67 2.09 -7.89
CA ASN A 171 18.69 3.34 -7.13
C ASN A 171 17.35 4.07 -7.27
N ILE A 172 16.56 4.08 -6.20
CA ILE A 172 15.20 4.62 -6.19
C ILE A 172 15.20 6.13 -6.14
N GLY A 173 16.08 6.75 -5.35
CA GLY A 173 16.20 8.19 -5.25
C GLY A 173 16.46 8.83 -6.61
N LYS A 174 17.40 8.26 -7.37
CA LYS A 174 17.69 8.65 -8.75
C LYS A 174 16.50 8.44 -9.68
N LEU A 175 15.81 7.31 -9.56
CA LEU A 175 14.66 6.97 -10.42
C LEU A 175 13.48 7.93 -10.21
N LEU A 176 13.24 8.35 -8.97
CA LEU A 176 12.15 9.26 -8.60
C LEU A 176 12.54 10.75 -8.67
N GLY A 177 13.82 11.06 -8.90
CA GLY A 177 14.32 12.44 -8.88
C GLY A 177 14.25 13.10 -7.50
N THR A 178 14.16 12.31 -6.43
CA THR A 178 14.13 12.80 -5.04
C THR A 178 15.54 12.79 -4.47
N LYS A 179 16.02 13.92 -3.94
CA LYS A 179 17.31 13.97 -3.26
C LYS A 179 17.27 13.09 -2.01
N ASP A 180 18.19 12.12 -1.94
CA ASP A 180 18.35 11.16 -0.84
C ASP A 180 18.91 11.84 0.43
N THR A 181 18.14 12.73 1.04
CA THR A 181 18.51 13.39 2.29
C THR A 181 17.42 13.21 3.32
N LEU A 182 17.36 12.01 3.90
CA LEU A 182 16.69 11.82 5.19
C LEU A 182 17.74 11.44 6.22
N SER A 183 17.75 12.15 7.34
CA SER A 183 18.67 11.88 8.43
C SER A 183 18.36 10.51 9.06
N ILE A 184 19.44 9.79 9.35
CA ILE A 184 19.57 8.36 9.66
C ILE A 184 18.74 7.91 10.89
N HIS A 185 18.09 8.83 11.62
CA HIS A 185 17.22 8.50 12.75
C HIS A 185 15.71 8.60 12.46
N LYS A 186 15.29 9.10 11.29
CA LYS A 186 13.86 9.21 10.88
C LYS A 186 13.60 8.86 9.42
N GLY A 187 14.64 8.58 8.62
CA GLY A 187 14.55 8.37 7.18
C GLY A 187 13.92 7.06 6.70
N ALA A 188 13.78 6.07 7.58
CA ALA A 188 13.07 4.83 7.25
C ALA A 188 11.59 5.05 6.89
N ILE A 189 10.97 6.12 7.40
CA ILE A 189 9.53 6.35 7.23
C ILE A 189 9.19 6.66 5.77
N THR A 190 9.90 7.57 5.10
CA THR A 190 9.51 8.06 3.76
C THR A 190 9.50 6.98 2.68
N PHE A 191 10.39 5.99 2.80
CA PHE A 191 10.47 4.85 1.88
C PHE A 191 10.01 3.53 2.48
N THR A 192 9.19 3.54 3.55
CA THR A 192 8.42 2.33 3.88
C THR A 192 7.49 2.03 2.71
N ASN A 193 7.93 1.11 1.88
CA ASN A 193 7.21 0.64 0.73
C ASN A 193 6.38 -0.58 1.10
N ARG A 194 5.29 -0.69 0.38
CA ARG A 194 4.53 -1.92 0.28
C ARG A 194 4.62 -2.40 -1.16
N PHE A 195 4.26 -3.66 -1.34
CA PHE A 195 4.39 -4.32 -2.62
C PHE A 195 3.08 -5.00 -3.02
N SER A 196 2.84 -5.05 -4.32
CA SER A 196 1.90 -5.98 -4.95
C SER A 196 2.56 -6.62 -6.18
N LYS A 197 2.14 -7.82 -6.54
CA LYS A 197 2.66 -8.57 -7.67
C LYS A 197 1.50 -9.09 -8.51
N ASN A 198 1.55 -8.91 -9.82
CA ASN A 198 0.54 -9.48 -10.72
C ASN A 198 0.90 -10.92 -11.14
N ALA A 199 0.00 -11.57 -11.89
CA ALA A 199 0.22 -12.93 -12.39
C ALA A 199 1.45 -13.05 -13.31
N SER A 200 1.80 -11.98 -14.03
CA SER A 200 2.97 -11.91 -14.91
C SER A 200 4.30 -11.80 -14.16
N GLY A 201 4.27 -11.60 -12.84
CA GLY A 201 5.46 -11.45 -12.01
C GLY A 201 6.00 -10.03 -11.94
N ASP A 202 5.32 -9.05 -12.54
CA ASP A 202 5.67 -7.64 -12.35
C ASP A 202 5.34 -7.24 -10.91
N VAL A 203 6.11 -6.30 -10.36
CA VAL A 203 5.93 -5.79 -9.01
C VAL A 203 5.62 -4.30 -9.02
N LEU A 204 4.57 -3.93 -8.30
CA LEU A 204 4.27 -2.56 -7.91
C LEU A 204 4.92 -2.31 -6.55
N ALA A 205 5.91 -1.42 -6.50
CA ALA A 205 6.43 -0.89 -5.25
C ALA A 205 5.85 0.51 -5.03
N TYR A 206 5.12 0.70 -3.95
CA TYR A 206 4.43 1.96 -3.66
C TYR A 206 4.81 2.48 -2.29
N TYR A 207 4.96 3.80 -2.21
CA TYR A 207 5.53 4.47 -1.05
C TYR A 207 4.45 5.30 -0.37
N ARG A 208 4.17 4.97 0.89
CA ARG A 208 3.04 5.54 1.61
C ARG A 208 3.16 7.05 1.81
N TYR A 209 4.36 7.61 2.00
CA TYR A 209 4.49 8.98 2.51
C TYR A 209 4.80 10.05 1.46
N ASN A 210 5.50 9.70 0.38
CA ASN A 210 5.73 10.62 -0.74
C ASN A 210 4.74 10.40 -1.90
N SER A 211 3.84 9.41 -1.76
CA SER A 211 2.82 9.08 -2.75
C SER A 211 3.38 8.65 -4.12
N SER A 212 4.68 8.35 -4.19
CA SER A 212 5.31 7.77 -5.37
C SER A 212 5.04 6.27 -5.49
N PHE A 213 5.12 5.76 -6.71
CA PHE A 213 5.12 4.33 -6.97
C PHE A 213 5.89 4.03 -8.25
N ILE A 214 6.44 2.81 -8.31
CA ILE A 214 7.23 2.32 -9.43
C ILE A 214 6.75 0.91 -9.78
N VAL A 215 6.84 0.57 -11.06
CA VAL A 215 6.62 -0.80 -11.54
C VAL A 215 7.96 -1.39 -11.92
N ILE A 216 8.20 -2.60 -11.47
CA ILE A 216 9.38 -3.40 -11.75
C ILE A 216 8.91 -4.60 -12.57
N ASP A 217 9.42 -4.76 -13.79
CA ASP A 217 9.04 -5.91 -14.60
C ASP A 217 9.78 -7.20 -14.18
N SER A 218 9.43 -8.32 -14.81
CA SER A 218 10.09 -9.62 -14.58
C SER A 218 11.60 -9.62 -14.90
N ASN A 219 12.10 -8.67 -15.71
CA ASN A 219 13.52 -8.47 -16.01
C ASN A 219 14.19 -7.49 -15.03
N PHE A 220 13.48 -7.14 -13.95
CA PHE A 220 13.91 -6.21 -12.93
C PHE A 220 14.27 -4.83 -13.50
N VAL A 221 13.54 -4.38 -14.52
CA VAL A 221 13.61 -3.01 -15.03
C VAL A 221 12.54 -2.20 -14.30
N ALA A 222 12.98 -1.22 -13.52
CA ALA A 222 12.06 -0.31 -12.84
C ALA A 222 11.70 0.89 -13.71
N THR A 223 10.42 1.20 -13.72
CA THR A 223 9.85 2.40 -14.31
C THR A 223 9.15 3.19 -13.22
N ALA A 224 9.54 4.44 -13.02
CA ALA A 224 8.77 5.36 -12.21
C ALA A 224 7.49 5.80 -12.92
N TYR A 225 6.43 5.93 -12.13
CA TYR A 225 5.18 6.53 -12.56
C TYR A 225 5.06 7.90 -11.93
N GLN A 226 4.59 8.85 -12.73
CA GLN A 226 4.27 10.16 -12.21
C GLN A 226 2.96 10.07 -11.46
N ASP A 227 3.00 10.33 -10.16
CA ASP A 227 1.79 10.56 -9.40
C ASP A 227 1.15 11.88 -9.85
N PHE A 228 -0.11 11.83 -10.26
CA PHE A 228 -0.86 13.03 -10.68
C PHE A 228 -1.30 13.88 -9.48
N ARG A 229 -1.26 13.32 -8.27
CA ARG A 229 -1.65 14.02 -7.04
C ARG A 229 -0.64 15.13 -6.77
N LYS A 230 -1.04 16.36 -7.06
CA LYS A 230 -0.40 17.57 -6.53
C LYS A 230 -0.66 17.62 -5.03
N LEU A 231 0.14 16.91 -4.23
CA LEU A 231 0.04 17.04 -2.79
C LEU A 231 0.38 18.50 -2.42
N PRO A 232 -0.46 19.21 -1.64
CA PRO A 232 0.06 20.30 -0.86
C PRO A 232 0.98 19.67 0.18
N VAL A 233 2.27 19.51 -0.15
CA VAL A 233 3.31 19.35 0.86
C VAL A 233 3.36 20.70 1.55
N GLY A 234 2.45 20.90 2.51
CA GLY A 234 2.39 22.12 3.29
C GLY A 234 3.79 22.41 3.83
N ILE A 235 4.27 23.63 3.61
CA ILE A 235 5.56 24.07 4.16
C ILE A 235 5.50 23.76 5.67
N PRO A 236 6.41 22.93 6.20
CA PRO A 236 6.37 22.54 7.59
C PRO A 236 6.47 23.79 8.48
N SER A 237 5.44 24.04 9.30
CA SER A 237 5.44 25.14 10.27
C SER A 237 6.40 24.79 11.42
N LEU A 238 7.55 25.46 11.46
CA LEU A 238 8.57 25.27 12.51
C LEU A 238 8.26 26.01 13.83
N LYS A 239 7.05 26.57 14.01
CA LYS A 239 6.70 27.27 15.25
C LYS A 239 6.06 26.33 16.25
N GLY A 240 6.83 25.99 17.30
CA GLY A 240 6.35 25.34 18.51
C GLY A 240 6.01 23.88 18.32
N HIS A 241 7.01 23.01 18.49
CA HIS A 241 6.90 21.56 18.72
C HIS A 241 5.64 20.89 18.17
N ASN A 242 5.44 20.93 16.86
CA ASN A 242 4.62 19.99 16.08
C ASN A 242 4.57 20.48 14.63
N VAL A 243 5.56 20.08 13.83
CA VAL A 243 5.29 19.87 12.40
C VAL A 243 4.41 18.63 12.32
N LEU A 244 3.12 18.77 12.63
CA LEU A 244 2.13 17.73 12.38
C LEU A 244 1.64 17.89 10.93
N LEU A 245 2.50 17.59 9.97
CA LEU A 245 2.00 16.78 8.88
C LEU A 245 1.68 15.45 9.57
N THR A 246 0.42 15.13 9.86
CA THR A 246 0.09 13.77 10.34
C THR A 246 0.38 12.84 9.17
N PRO A 247 1.52 12.13 9.13
CA PRO A 247 2.03 11.55 7.88
C PRO A 247 1.20 10.34 7.41
N LEU A 248 0.35 9.79 8.28
CA LEU A 248 -0.33 8.52 8.08
C LEU A 248 -1.45 8.55 7.04
N ASN A 249 -1.94 9.74 6.66
CA ASN A 249 -3.19 9.91 5.90
C ASN A 249 -3.01 10.66 4.57
N CYS A 250 -1.78 10.78 4.04
CA CYS A 250 -1.53 11.48 2.76
C CYS A 250 -0.94 10.63 1.64
N GLY A 251 -1.26 9.33 1.71
CA GLY A 251 -0.53 8.30 0.99
C GLY A 251 -1.34 7.40 0.09
N ILE A 252 -0.62 6.44 -0.47
CA ILE A 252 -1.18 5.18 -0.98
C ILE A 252 -1.37 4.27 0.24
N GLU A 253 -2.61 3.91 0.56
CA GLU A 253 -2.90 3.02 1.68
C GLU A 253 -2.68 1.55 1.30
N ASN A 254 -3.17 1.19 0.12
CA ASN A 254 -3.06 -0.13 -0.45
C ASN A 254 -2.95 -0.01 -1.97
N GLY A 255 -2.32 -0.98 -2.61
CA GLY A 255 -2.02 -0.94 -4.03
C GLY A 255 -2.08 -2.34 -4.63
N SER A 256 -2.61 -2.43 -5.84
CA SER A 256 -2.65 -3.65 -6.62
C SER A 256 -2.48 -3.32 -8.10
N MET A 257 -2.24 -4.33 -8.93
CA MET A 257 -2.19 -4.15 -10.37
C MET A 257 -2.49 -5.45 -11.10
N ASP A 258 -2.96 -5.33 -12.33
CA ASP A 258 -3.05 -6.43 -13.27
C ASP A 258 -2.10 -6.18 -14.46
N ASN A 259 -2.47 -6.67 -15.64
CA ASN A 259 -1.67 -6.50 -16.86
C ASN A 259 -1.94 -5.16 -17.55
N GLU A 260 -3.10 -4.54 -17.33
CA GLU A 260 -3.52 -3.29 -17.99
C GLU A 260 -3.36 -2.08 -17.07
N PHE A 261 -3.72 -2.24 -15.79
CA PHE A 261 -3.91 -1.14 -14.86
C PHE A 261 -3.14 -1.31 -13.55
N ILE A 262 -2.82 -0.17 -12.95
CA ILE A 262 -2.38 -0.04 -11.56
C ILE A 262 -3.52 0.61 -10.78
N TYR A 263 -3.83 0.05 -9.62
CA TYR A 263 -4.91 0.46 -8.74
C TYR A 263 -4.32 0.90 -7.40
N LEU A 264 -4.60 2.13 -6.99
CA LEU A 264 -4.12 2.69 -5.72
C LEU A 264 -5.32 3.13 -4.88
N ILE A 265 -5.45 2.59 -3.67
CA ILE A 265 -6.44 3.05 -2.70
C ILE A 265 -5.86 4.22 -1.93
N THR A 266 -6.55 5.35 -2.02
CA THR A 266 -6.12 6.62 -1.43
C THR A 266 -7.29 7.25 -0.66
N PRO A 267 -7.01 8.11 0.33
CA PRO A 267 -8.05 8.88 1.01
C PRO A 267 -8.80 9.80 0.04
N THR A 268 -10.12 9.95 0.26
CA THR A 268 -10.92 10.97 -0.43
C THR A 268 -10.77 12.28 0.34
N TYR A 269 -10.11 13.27 -0.25
CA TYR A 269 -9.96 14.57 0.39
C TYR A 269 -11.11 15.48 0.03
N GLN A 270 -11.84 15.92 1.05
CA GLN A 270 -12.62 17.15 0.96
C GLN A 270 -12.03 18.09 2.01
N CYS A 271 -11.58 19.27 1.58
CA CYS A 271 -10.77 20.20 2.38
C CYS A 271 -11.50 20.86 3.60
N LYS A 272 -12.48 20.19 4.21
CA LYS A 272 -13.05 20.50 5.52
C LYS A 272 -13.37 19.16 6.19
N GLN A 273 -12.73 18.85 7.31
CA GLN A 273 -12.99 17.71 8.23
C GLN A 273 -12.20 16.39 7.97
N TRP A 274 -10.91 16.41 8.32
CA TRP A 274 -10.02 15.23 8.38
C TRP A 274 -10.52 14.06 9.25
N GLN A 275 -11.34 14.33 10.27
CA GLN A 275 -11.94 13.26 11.08
C GLN A 275 -13.04 12.50 10.34
N ASN A 276 -13.70 13.13 9.36
CA ASN A 276 -14.79 12.52 8.59
C ASN A 276 -14.29 11.80 7.34
N SER A 277 -13.13 12.17 6.79
CA SER A 277 -12.53 11.49 5.62
C SER A 277 -11.88 10.14 5.94
N ARG A 278 -11.89 9.70 7.21
CA ARG A 278 -11.34 8.40 7.61
C ARG A 278 -12.01 7.21 6.93
N PHE A 279 -13.22 7.40 6.42
CA PHE A 279 -14.05 6.33 5.86
C PHE A 279 -14.29 6.46 4.35
N GLU A 280 -13.96 7.60 3.75
CA GLU A 280 -14.10 7.78 2.30
C GLU A 280 -12.80 7.39 1.60
N ARG A 281 -12.85 6.34 0.78
CA ARG A 281 -11.72 5.91 -0.04
C ARG A 281 -12.02 6.05 -1.51
N THR A 282 -10.97 6.30 -2.26
CA THR A 282 -11.00 6.38 -3.71
C THR A 282 -9.99 5.37 -4.24
N MET A 283 -10.36 4.68 -5.32
CA MET A 283 -9.42 3.92 -6.11
C MET A 283 -8.98 4.78 -7.30
N ASP A 284 -7.71 5.15 -7.31
CA ASP A 284 -7.06 5.81 -8.44
C ASP A 284 -6.52 4.75 -9.41
N VAL A 285 -6.79 4.94 -10.70
CA VAL A 285 -6.45 3.99 -11.76
C VAL A 285 -5.47 4.62 -12.73
N TYR A 286 -4.37 3.90 -13.02
CA TYR A 286 -3.35 4.29 -13.97
C TYR A 286 -3.20 3.23 -15.05
N ALA A 287 -3.00 3.66 -16.30
CA ALA A 287 -2.67 2.79 -17.41
C ALA A 287 -1.19 2.42 -17.31
N LYS A 288 -0.91 1.13 -17.28
CA LYS A 288 0.45 0.61 -17.17
C LYS A 288 1.24 0.85 -18.46
N SER A 289 0.62 0.69 -19.62
CA SER A 289 1.24 0.89 -20.93
C SER A 289 1.61 2.36 -21.20
N SER A 290 0.67 3.28 -20.99
CA SER A 290 0.89 4.71 -21.26
C SER A 290 1.54 5.45 -20.10
N LYS A 291 1.65 4.82 -18.92
CA LYS A 291 2.14 5.42 -17.67
C LYS A 291 1.36 6.68 -17.26
N LYS A 292 0.06 6.69 -17.54
CA LYS A 292 -0.82 7.85 -17.30
C LYS A 292 -1.87 7.51 -16.26
N TYR A 293 -2.19 8.49 -15.44
CA TYR A 293 -3.43 8.50 -14.67
C TYR A 293 -4.64 8.56 -15.62
N ILE A 294 -5.63 7.69 -15.38
CA ILE A 294 -6.84 7.57 -16.23
C ILE A 294 -8.05 8.16 -15.53
N GLY A 295 -8.14 7.96 -14.21
CA GLY A 295 -9.25 8.45 -13.42
C GLY A 295 -9.37 7.77 -12.08
N SER A 296 -10.45 8.07 -11.40
CA SER A 296 -10.73 7.62 -10.05
C SER A 296 -12.18 7.23 -9.87
N ILE A 297 -12.43 6.37 -8.90
CA ILE A 297 -13.76 5.86 -8.55
C ILE A 297 -13.86 5.75 -7.03
N SER A 298 -15.01 6.09 -6.45
CA SER A 298 -15.24 5.89 -5.02
C SER A 298 -15.09 4.40 -4.70
N PHE A 299 -14.33 4.07 -3.65
CA PHE A 299 -14.09 2.69 -3.25
C PHE A 299 -15.07 2.29 -2.14
N PRO A 300 -15.70 1.10 -2.21
CA PRO A 300 -16.72 0.70 -1.25
C PRO A 300 -16.02 0.21 0.02
N LEU A 301 -15.73 1.13 0.94
CA LEU A 301 -15.21 0.80 2.27
C LEU A 301 -16.25 1.17 3.32
N GLU A 302 -16.69 0.18 4.09
CA GLU A 302 -17.61 0.41 5.21
C GLU A 302 -16.86 1.03 6.40
N LYS A 303 -17.59 1.72 7.26
CA LYS A 303 -17.03 2.28 8.49
C LYS A 303 -16.44 1.15 9.34
N ASP A 304 -15.32 1.43 10.00
CA ASP A 304 -14.66 0.50 10.93
C ASP A 304 -14.17 -0.82 10.27
N THR A 305 -14.01 -0.82 8.94
CA THR A 305 -13.36 -1.91 8.19
C THR A 305 -11.95 -1.52 7.74
N TYR A 306 -11.02 -2.47 7.81
CA TYR A 306 -9.66 -2.29 7.30
C TYR A 306 -9.44 -3.09 6.02
N LEU A 307 -8.99 -2.42 4.95
CA LEU A 307 -8.63 -3.08 3.70
C LEU A 307 -7.30 -3.83 3.84
N ILE A 308 -7.35 -5.17 3.79
CA ILE A 308 -6.16 -6.04 3.86
C ILE A 308 -5.50 -6.14 2.49
N SER A 309 -6.25 -6.57 1.48
CA SER A 309 -5.76 -6.72 0.12
C SER A 309 -6.90 -6.66 -0.89
N PHE A 310 -6.55 -6.45 -2.14
CA PHE A 310 -7.48 -6.49 -3.25
C PHE A 310 -6.75 -6.85 -4.55
N ALA A 311 -7.45 -7.44 -5.50
CA ALA A 311 -6.92 -7.80 -6.80
C ALA A 311 -8.03 -7.95 -7.84
N GLN A 312 -7.72 -7.62 -9.09
CA GLN A 312 -8.53 -8.05 -10.22
C GLN A 312 -8.20 -9.52 -10.54
N THR A 313 -9.23 -10.35 -10.63
CA THR A 313 -9.12 -11.77 -10.99
C THR A 313 -10.10 -12.12 -12.12
N SER A 314 -10.02 -13.34 -12.64
CA SER A 314 -11.01 -13.89 -13.57
C SER A 314 -12.43 -13.99 -12.98
N ALA A 315 -12.57 -14.10 -11.66
CA ALA A 315 -13.87 -14.17 -10.97
C ALA A 315 -14.50 -12.80 -10.69
N GLY A 316 -13.72 -11.72 -10.80
CA GLY A 316 -14.15 -10.36 -10.52
C GLY A 316 -13.06 -9.56 -9.81
N PHE A 317 -13.44 -8.42 -9.24
CA PHE A 317 -12.56 -7.60 -8.42
C PHE A 317 -12.73 -8.00 -6.96
N VAL A 318 -11.75 -8.72 -6.43
CA VAL A 318 -11.79 -9.33 -5.11
C VAL A 318 -11.20 -8.36 -4.10
N VAL A 319 -11.90 -8.18 -2.97
CA VAL A 319 -11.48 -7.34 -1.87
C VAL A 319 -11.59 -8.11 -0.56
N VAL A 320 -10.54 -8.05 0.25
CA VAL A 320 -10.48 -8.67 1.58
C VAL A 320 -10.43 -7.57 2.63
N TYR A 321 -11.45 -7.54 3.47
CA TYR A 321 -11.57 -6.63 4.60
C TYR A 321 -11.37 -7.37 5.92
N SER A 322 -10.76 -6.70 6.89
CA SER A 322 -10.69 -7.12 8.28
C SER A 322 -11.63 -6.27 9.12
N LYS A 323 -12.37 -6.93 10.01
CA LYS A 323 -13.24 -6.37 11.05
C LYS A 323 -12.79 -6.93 12.40
N ASP A 324 -13.29 -6.36 13.50
CA ASP A 324 -12.84 -6.67 14.87
C ASP A 324 -12.81 -8.17 15.23
N SER A 325 -13.67 -9.00 14.62
CA SER A 325 -13.77 -10.43 14.91
C SER A 325 -13.86 -11.34 13.68
N GLU A 326 -13.85 -10.75 12.48
CA GLU A 326 -14.10 -11.49 11.24
C GLU A 326 -13.28 -10.91 10.09
N THR A 327 -13.11 -11.73 9.04
CA THR A 327 -12.60 -11.30 7.75
C THR A 327 -13.71 -11.44 6.73
N GLU A 328 -14.01 -10.35 6.03
CA GLU A 328 -15.02 -10.32 4.99
C GLU A 328 -14.34 -10.31 3.62
N ILE A 329 -14.81 -11.17 2.73
CA ILE A 329 -14.34 -11.25 1.36
C ILE A 329 -15.50 -10.89 0.45
N VAL A 330 -15.28 -9.90 -0.40
CA VAL A 330 -16.27 -9.43 -1.37
C VAL A 330 -15.70 -9.52 -2.77
N ILE A 331 -16.47 -10.10 -3.69
CA ILE A 331 -16.14 -10.17 -5.11
C ILE A 331 -17.09 -9.25 -5.84
N TYR A 332 -16.56 -8.17 -6.41
CA TYR A 332 -17.32 -7.21 -7.21
C TYR A 332 -17.24 -7.53 -8.70
N ASP A 333 -18.27 -7.12 -9.44
CA ASP A 333 -18.26 -7.13 -10.90
C ASP A 333 -17.16 -6.19 -11.42
N GLY A 334 -16.25 -6.73 -12.24
CA GLY A 334 -15.15 -6.00 -12.86
C GLY A 334 -15.56 -5.04 -13.99
N LYS A 335 -16.85 -4.90 -14.30
CA LYS A 335 -17.35 -3.96 -15.32
C LYS A 335 -16.91 -2.51 -15.14
N PHE A 336 -16.57 -2.07 -13.92
CA PHE A 336 -16.03 -0.72 -13.71
C PHE A 336 -14.80 -0.43 -14.56
N LEU A 337 -14.02 -1.45 -14.94
CA LEU A 337 -12.84 -1.31 -15.79
C LEU A 337 -13.17 -0.74 -17.17
N GLN A 338 -14.40 -0.94 -17.66
CA GLN A 338 -14.86 -0.33 -18.92
C GLN A 338 -14.86 1.19 -18.86
N LEU A 339 -14.97 1.77 -17.66
CA LEU A 339 -14.87 3.22 -17.48
C LEU A 339 -13.45 3.74 -17.72
N PHE A 340 -12.43 2.87 -17.71
CA PHE A 340 -11.01 3.24 -17.77
C PHE A 340 -10.30 2.81 -19.07
N ARG A 341 -11.05 2.25 -20.03
CA ARG A 341 -10.53 1.79 -21.32
C ARG A 341 -10.69 2.82 -22.43
#